data_AF-A0A3D0GKV5-F1
#
_entry.id   AF-A0A3D0GKV5-F1
#
_cell.length_a   1.000
_cell.length_b   1.000
_cell.length_c   1.000
_cell.angle_alpha   90.00
_cell.angle_beta   90.00
_cell.angle_gamma   90.00
#
_symmetry.space_group_name_H-M   'P 1'
#
loop_
_entity.id
_entity.type
_entity.pdbx_description
1 polymer ?
#
loop_
_entity_poly.entity_id
_entity_poly.type
_entity_poly.pdbx_seq_one_letter_code
_entity_poly.pdbx_strand_id
1 'polypeptide(L)'
;MLVVFLLDKYTTWLDPARELGQETVSYLYRLASVPSNLWVTLSDASRSEEALLNQLDRLERENLVLQASLQQMVALRAENTSLRALLNSAPRDRDDVLAAEIIGVSPNPARQLITINQGRKSQVFTGQPVIDADGLLGQVIEVS
;
A
#
# COMPACT_ATOMS: atom_id res chain seq x y z
N MET A 1 71.80 24.35 -52.99
CA MET A 1 71.42 22.97 -53.36
C MET A 1 72.64 22.04 -53.35
N LEU A 2 73.18 21.72 -52.18
CA LEU A 2 74.22 20.70 -52.03
C LEU A 2 74.16 20.13 -50.60
N VAL A 3 73.77 20.96 -49.63
CA VAL A 3 73.51 20.58 -48.23
C VAL A 3 72.35 19.58 -48.08
N VAL A 4 71.25 19.73 -48.83
CA VAL A 4 70.10 18.80 -48.76
C VAL A 4 70.45 17.42 -49.32
N PHE A 5 71.30 17.36 -50.35
CA PHE A 5 71.68 16.09 -50.98
C PHE A 5 72.69 15.29 -50.14
N LEU A 6 73.53 15.99 -49.36
CA LEU A 6 74.41 15.34 -48.38
C LEU A 6 73.63 14.83 -47.16
N LEU A 7 72.58 15.52 -46.70
CA LEU A 7 71.71 15.00 -45.63
C LEU A 7 70.89 13.78 -46.08
N ASP A 8 70.43 13.76 -47.34
CA ASP A 8 69.63 12.67 -47.89
C ASP A 8 70.45 11.38 -48.04
N LYS A 9 71.75 11.48 -48.39
CA LYS A 9 72.65 10.33 -48.53
C LYS A 9 73.03 9.64 -47.22
N TYR A 10 72.94 10.33 -46.09
CA TYR A 10 73.11 9.75 -44.74
C TYR A 10 71.79 9.27 -44.14
N THR A 11 70.65 9.63 -44.73
CA THR A 11 69.32 9.25 -44.23
C THR A 11 68.99 7.78 -44.51
N THR A 12 69.56 7.18 -45.57
CA THR A 12 69.34 5.76 -45.96
C THR A 12 70.07 4.72 -45.08
N TRP A 13 70.87 5.15 -44.10
CA TRP A 13 71.48 4.25 -43.09
C TRP A 13 70.77 4.30 -41.73
N LEU A 14 69.81 5.19 -41.55
CA LEU A 14 68.95 5.29 -40.36
C LEU A 14 67.60 4.57 -40.53
N ASP A 15 67.39 3.91 -41.66
CA ASP A 15 66.19 3.12 -41.95
C ASP A 15 65.91 2.02 -40.89
N PRO A 16 66.87 1.19 -40.45
CA PRO A 16 66.59 0.17 -39.44
C PRO A 16 66.36 0.75 -38.02
N ALA A 17 66.96 1.91 -37.70
CA ALA A 17 66.73 2.59 -36.42
C ALA A 17 65.35 3.27 -36.37
N ARG A 18 64.84 3.70 -37.52
CA ARG A 18 63.49 4.25 -37.68
C ARG A 18 62.42 3.16 -37.64
N GLU A 19 62.68 1.97 -38.20
CA GLU A 19 61.78 0.81 -38.07
C GLU A 19 61.67 0.30 -36.62
N LEU A 20 62.80 0.13 -35.92
CA LEU A 20 62.80 -0.30 -34.51
C LEU A 20 62.18 0.75 -33.57
N GLY A 21 62.35 2.03 -33.90
CA GLY A 21 61.69 3.13 -33.19
C GLY A 21 60.17 3.14 -33.40
N GLN A 22 59.69 2.83 -34.61
CA GLN A 22 58.26 2.81 -34.92
C GLN A 22 57.52 1.66 -34.22
N GLU A 23 58.12 0.47 -34.13
CA GLU A 23 57.52 -0.65 -33.39
C GLU A 23 57.41 -0.35 -31.89
N THR A 24 58.48 0.17 -31.29
CA THR A 24 58.53 0.50 -29.86
C THR A 24 57.58 1.65 -29.49
N VAL A 25 57.53 2.70 -30.32
CA VAL A 25 56.61 3.83 -30.13
C VAL A 25 55.17 3.39 -30.32
N SER A 26 54.87 2.46 -31.23
CA SER A 26 53.50 1.94 -31.41
C SER A 26 53.01 1.14 -30.21
N TYR A 27 53.89 0.41 -29.54
CA TYR A 27 53.57 -0.36 -28.33
C TYR A 27 53.33 0.56 -27.13
N LEU A 28 54.18 1.58 -26.96
CA LEU A 28 53.99 2.62 -25.96
C LEU A 28 52.71 3.42 -26.21
N TYR A 29 52.37 3.71 -27.46
CA TYR A 29 51.11 4.39 -27.80
C TYR A 29 49.90 3.50 -27.52
N ARG A 30 49.97 2.17 -27.69
CA ARG A 30 48.89 1.24 -27.30
C ARG A 30 48.73 1.11 -25.78
N LEU A 31 49.83 1.10 -25.03
CA LEU A 31 49.78 1.12 -23.56
C LEU A 31 49.31 2.49 -23.03
N ALA A 32 49.64 3.58 -23.70
CA ALA A 32 49.17 4.92 -23.37
C ALA A 32 47.74 5.19 -23.87
N SER A 33 47.27 4.47 -24.90
CA SER A 33 45.89 4.54 -25.39
C SER A 33 44.94 3.62 -24.64
N VAL A 34 45.36 3.06 -23.50
CA VAL A 34 44.44 2.52 -22.49
C VAL A 34 43.47 3.66 -22.16
N PRO A 35 42.19 3.57 -22.57
CA PRO A 35 41.27 4.69 -22.43
C PRO A 35 41.13 5.01 -20.94
N SER A 36 41.10 6.30 -20.58
CA SER A 36 40.76 6.74 -19.22
C SER A 36 39.40 6.18 -18.74
N ASN A 37 38.60 5.68 -19.69
CA ASN A 37 37.30 5.04 -19.56
C ASN A 37 37.34 3.69 -18.81
N LEU A 38 38.48 2.99 -18.78
CA LEU A 38 38.60 1.69 -18.08
C LEU A 38 38.48 1.86 -16.55
N TRP A 39 39.03 2.95 -16.01
CA TRP A 39 38.85 3.31 -14.59
C TRP A 39 37.40 3.68 -14.28
N VAL A 40 36.71 4.33 -15.23
CA VAL A 40 35.30 4.72 -15.10
C VAL A 40 34.38 3.49 -15.09
N THR A 41 34.59 2.53 -16.00
CA THR A 41 33.75 1.31 -16.08
C THR A 41 33.90 0.41 -14.85
N LEU A 42 35.10 0.28 -14.30
CA LEU A 42 35.33 -0.43 -13.04
C LEU A 42 34.64 0.28 -11.87
N SER A 43 34.65 1.62 -11.84
CA SER A 43 33.97 2.38 -10.79
C SER A 43 32.44 2.32 -10.89
N ASP A 44 31.88 2.26 -12.10
CA ASP A 44 30.44 2.14 -12.33
C ASP A 44 29.91 0.77 -11.95
N ALA A 45 30.65 -0.31 -12.24
CA ALA A 45 30.30 -1.66 -11.82
C ALA A 45 30.17 -1.77 -10.29
N SER A 46 31.17 -1.29 -9.53
CA SER A 46 31.11 -1.31 -8.07
C SER A 46 29.98 -0.44 -7.49
N ARG A 47 29.70 0.72 -8.09
CA ARG A 47 28.58 1.58 -7.68
C ARG A 47 27.22 0.92 -7.91
N SER A 48 27.10 0.14 -8.99
CA SER A 48 25.85 -0.56 -9.31
C SER A 48 25.52 -1.66 -8.30
N GLU A 49 26.54 -2.38 -7.80
CA GLU A 49 26.36 -3.41 -6.77
C GLU A 49 25.96 -2.79 -5.42
N GLU A 50 26.63 -1.71 -5.02
CA GLU A 50 26.29 -0.96 -3.81
C GLU A 50 24.88 -0.36 -3.88
N ALA A 51 24.48 0.16 -5.04
CA ALA A 51 23.12 0.65 -5.26
C ALA A 51 22.08 -0.47 -5.12
N LEU A 52 22.36 -1.67 -5.63
CA LEU A 52 21.47 -2.82 -5.53
C LEU A 52 21.29 -3.29 -4.08
N LEU A 53 22.39 -3.39 -3.32
CA LEU A 53 22.36 -3.75 -1.90
C LEU A 53 21.59 -2.73 -1.06
N ASN A 54 21.80 -1.44 -1.31
CA ASN A 54 21.03 -0.38 -0.67
C ASN A 54 19.53 -0.46 -1.00
N GLN A 55 19.20 -0.85 -2.23
CA GLN A 55 17.81 -1.04 -2.65
C GLN A 55 17.17 -2.25 -1.96
N LEU A 56 17.89 -3.35 -1.81
CA LEU A 56 17.45 -4.53 -1.05
C LEU A 56 17.20 -4.18 0.42
N ASP A 57 18.16 -3.54 1.10
CA ASP A 57 18.02 -3.13 2.50
C ASP A 57 16.85 -2.14 2.70
N ARG A 58 16.61 -1.26 1.72
CA ARG A 58 15.43 -0.39 1.73
C ARG A 58 14.13 -1.20 1.59
N LEU A 59 14.06 -2.12 0.63
CA LEU A 59 12.87 -2.94 0.41
C LEU A 59 12.58 -3.86 1.59
N GLU A 60 13.59 -4.42 2.24
CA GLU A 60 13.44 -5.22 3.45
C GLU A 60 12.86 -4.39 4.60
N ARG A 61 13.36 -3.16 4.80
CA ARG A 61 12.80 -2.23 5.81
C ARG A 61 11.36 -1.87 5.52
N GLU A 62 11.03 -1.54 4.26
CA GLU A 62 9.65 -1.26 3.85
C GLU A 62 8.75 -2.48 4.09
N ASN A 63 9.24 -3.69 3.80
CA ASN A 63 8.51 -4.92 4.04
C ASN A 63 8.24 -5.15 5.54
N LEU A 64 9.24 -4.95 6.40
CA LEU A 64 9.09 -5.07 7.86
C LEU A 64 8.02 -4.10 8.41
N VAL A 65 8.01 -2.85 7.94
CA VAL A 65 6.99 -1.86 8.33
C VAL A 65 5.59 -2.28 7.88
N LEU A 66 5.47 -2.79 6.64
CA LEU A 66 4.20 -3.29 6.12
C LEU A 66 3.71 -4.51 6.90
N GLN A 67 4.60 -5.44 7.24
CA GLN A 67 4.28 -6.60 8.07
C GLN A 67 3.77 -6.19 9.45
N ALA A 68 4.43 -5.23 10.10
CA ALA A 68 3.98 -4.70 11.39
C ALA A 68 2.58 -4.06 11.29
N SER A 69 2.34 -3.30 10.21
CA SER A 69 1.03 -2.69 9.95
C SER A 69 -0.07 -3.74 9.73
N LEU A 70 0.23 -4.82 8.99
CA LEU A 70 -0.68 -5.94 8.79
C LEU A 70 -1.01 -6.65 10.11
N GLN A 71 -0.02 -6.90 10.97
CA GLN A 71 -0.24 -7.50 12.29
C GLN A 71 -1.18 -6.64 13.15
N GLN A 72 -1.00 -5.32 13.15
CA GLN A 72 -1.91 -4.39 13.84
C GLN A 72 -3.33 -4.48 13.27
N MET A 73 -3.50 -4.51 11.95
CA MET A 73 -4.83 -4.66 11.33
C MET A 73 -5.50 -5.98 11.69
N VAL A 74 -4.74 -7.07 11.78
CA VAL A 74 -5.26 -8.38 12.22
C VAL A 74 -5.71 -8.31 13.67
N ALA A 75 -4.91 -7.73 14.56
CA ALA A 75 -5.27 -7.55 15.97
C ALA A 75 -6.52 -6.69 16.14
N LEU A 76 -6.61 -5.55 15.46
CA LEU A 76 -7.77 -4.67 15.49
C LEU A 76 -9.04 -5.35 14.96
N ARG A 77 -8.93 -6.18 13.91
CA ARG A 77 -10.08 -6.97 13.41
C ARG A 77 -10.52 -8.00 14.44
N ALA A 78 -9.59 -8.72 15.06
CA ALA A 78 -9.91 -9.69 16.11
C ALA A 78 -10.61 -9.01 17.29
N GLU A 79 -10.11 -7.86 17.73
CA GLU A 79 -10.74 -7.07 18.77
C GLU A 79 -12.13 -6.59 18.36
N ASN A 80 -12.31 -6.08 17.14
CA ASN A 80 -13.63 -5.68 16.63
C ASN A 80 -14.61 -6.85 16.64
N THR A 81 -14.18 -8.04 16.21
CA THR A 81 -15.03 -9.24 16.24
C THR A 81 -15.37 -9.66 17.67
N SER A 82 -14.42 -9.59 18.60
CA SER A 82 -14.65 -9.89 20.02
C SER A 82 -15.61 -8.88 20.65
N LEU A 83 -15.43 -7.58 20.41
CA LEU A 83 -16.33 -6.53 20.88
C LEU A 83 -17.75 -6.71 20.33
N ARG A 84 -17.89 -7.03 19.04
CA ARG A 84 -19.20 -7.36 18.45
C ARG A 84 -19.80 -8.60 19.11
N ALA A 85 -19.00 -9.62 19.39
CA ALA A 85 -19.46 -10.80 20.10
C ALA A 85 -19.94 -10.43 21.50
N LEU A 86 -19.20 -9.62 22.27
CA LEU A 86 -19.59 -9.13 23.60
C LEU A 86 -20.88 -8.30 23.56
N LEU A 87 -21.04 -7.42 22.57
CA LEU A 87 -22.25 -6.62 22.37
C LEU A 87 -23.47 -7.48 21.99
N ASN A 88 -23.25 -8.58 21.27
CA ASN A 88 -24.30 -9.52 20.89
C ASN A 88 -24.53 -10.62 21.94
N SER A 89 -23.59 -10.86 22.85
CA SER A 89 -23.66 -11.85 23.93
C SER A 89 -24.10 -11.24 25.26
N ALA A 90 -24.10 -9.91 25.40
CA ALA A 90 -24.95 -9.27 26.38
C ALA A 90 -26.38 -9.78 26.12
N PRO A 91 -27.14 -10.20 27.15
CA PRO A 91 -28.49 -10.67 26.98
C PRO A 91 -29.33 -9.51 26.43
N ARG A 92 -29.38 -9.41 25.11
CA ARG A 92 -30.53 -8.89 24.41
C ARG A 92 -31.57 -9.95 24.66
N ASP A 93 -32.39 -9.74 25.68
CA ASP A 93 -33.78 -10.15 25.56
C ASP A 93 -34.17 -9.79 24.13
N ARG A 94 -34.46 -10.81 23.33
CA ARG A 94 -34.91 -10.62 21.96
C ARG A 94 -36.22 -9.84 22.07
N ASP A 95 -36.13 -8.52 22.05
CA ASP A 95 -37.24 -7.67 21.68
C ASP A 95 -37.44 -7.91 20.19
N ASP A 96 -38.10 -9.02 19.85
CA ASP A 96 -38.59 -9.28 18.52
C ASP A 96 -39.56 -8.14 18.19
N VAL A 97 -39.07 -7.13 17.47
CA VAL A 97 -39.85 -5.95 17.11
C VAL A 97 -40.91 -6.38 16.11
N LEU A 98 -42.18 -6.32 16.53
CA LEU A 98 -43.31 -6.57 15.67
C LEU A 98 -43.69 -5.30 14.92
N ALA A 99 -43.51 -5.31 13.60
CA ALA A 99 -44.01 -4.23 12.75
C ALA A 99 -45.55 -4.22 12.77
N ALA A 100 -46.13 -3.02 12.93
CA ALA A 100 -47.57 -2.81 12.95
C ALA A 100 -47.90 -1.53 12.16
N GLU A 101 -49.04 -1.55 11.48
CA GLU A 101 -49.55 -0.41 10.72
C GLU A 101 -50.76 0.21 11.43
N ILE A 102 -50.87 1.53 11.36
CA ILE A 102 -52.00 2.26 11.92
C ILE A 102 -53.22 2.09 11.01
N ILE A 103 -54.31 1.58 11.58
CA ILE A 103 -55.59 1.36 10.87
C ILE A 103 -56.72 2.28 11.36
N GLY A 104 -56.49 3.05 12.42
CA GLY A 104 -57.48 3.99 12.95
C GLY A 104 -56.92 4.93 14.00
N VAL A 105 -57.56 6.09 14.14
CA VAL A 105 -57.24 7.11 15.14
C VAL A 105 -58.53 7.55 15.82
N SER A 106 -58.49 7.73 17.14
CA SER A 106 -59.64 8.19 17.93
C SER A 106 -60.09 9.60 17.50
N PRO A 107 -61.40 9.82 17.31
CA PRO A 107 -61.94 11.13 16.99
C PRO A 107 -62.02 12.07 18.21
N ASN A 108 -61.79 11.56 19.43
CA ASN A 108 -61.87 12.36 20.65
C ASN A 108 -60.50 13.00 20.97
N PRO A 109 -60.34 14.34 20.92
CA PRO A 109 -59.07 15.00 21.18
C PRO A 109 -58.56 14.86 22.62
N ALA A 110 -59.44 14.56 23.59
CA ALA A 110 -59.04 14.29 24.96
C ALA A 110 -58.46 12.87 25.15
N ARG A 111 -58.58 12.00 24.16
CA ARG A 111 -58.08 10.61 24.17
C ARG A 111 -57.42 10.28 22.84
N GLN A 112 -56.11 10.47 22.77
CA GLN A 112 -55.27 10.10 21.63
C GLN A 112 -55.03 8.59 21.61
N LEU A 113 -56.00 7.83 21.11
CA LEU A 113 -55.90 6.38 20.91
C LEU A 113 -55.66 6.07 19.43
N ILE A 114 -54.79 5.10 19.18
CA ILE A 114 -54.42 4.64 17.85
C ILE A 114 -54.71 3.14 17.79
N THR A 115 -55.36 2.69 16.72
CA THR A 115 -55.61 1.28 16.46
C THR A 115 -54.59 0.77 15.45
N ILE A 116 -53.94 -0.36 15.76
CA ILE A 116 -52.93 -0.99 14.90
C ILE A 116 -53.43 -2.33 14.34
N ASN A 117 -52.84 -2.80 13.25
CA ASN A 117 -53.21 -4.07 12.58
C ASN A 117 -52.69 -5.34 13.29
N GLN A 118 -52.23 -5.24 14.54
CA GLN A 118 -51.70 -6.36 15.32
C GLN A 118 -52.48 -6.57 16.61
N GLY A 119 -52.64 -7.84 16.99
CA GLY A 119 -53.41 -8.23 18.18
C GLY A 119 -52.95 -9.57 18.74
N ARG A 120 -53.86 -10.32 19.37
CA ARG A 120 -53.50 -11.55 20.10
C ARG A 120 -52.82 -12.61 19.23
N LYS A 121 -53.19 -12.68 17.94
CA LYS A 121 -52.57 -13.60 16.96
C LYS A 121 -51.09 -13.33 16.74
N SER A 122 -50.68 -12.08 16.86
CA SER A 122 -49.29 -11.63 16.73
C SER A 122 -48.59 -11.57 18.10
N GLN A 123 -49.16 -12.24 19.11
CA GLN A 123 -48.66 -12.31 20.50
C GLN A 123 -48.52 -10.94 21.19
N VAL A 124 -49.27 -9.93 20.73
CA VAL A 124 -49.35 -8.62 21.40
C VAL A 124 -50.10 -8.76 22.73
N PHE A 125 -49.64 -8.06 23.76
CA PHE A 125 -50.27 -8.06 25.09
C PHE A 125 -50.40 -6.64 25.66
N THR A 126 -51.38 -6.44 26.55
CA THR A 126 -51.57 -5.18 27.26
C THR A 126 -50.36 -4.85 28.11
N GLY A 127 -49.91 -3.60 28.07
CA GLY A 127 -48.70 -3.15 28.73
C GLY A 127 -47.45 -3.19 27.85
N GLN A 128 -47.53 -3.75 26.65
CA GLN A 128 -46.40 -3.77 25.71
C GLN A 128 -46.08 -2.34 25.21
N PRO A 129 -44.80 -1.92 25.23
CA PRO A 129 -44.40 -0.61 24.71
C PRO A 129 -44.50 -0.56 23.19
N VAL A 130 -44.93 0.60 22.66
CA VAL A 130 -45.02 0.89 21.23
C VAL A 130 -44.02 2.00 20.92
N ILE A 131 -43.19 1.79 19.91
CA ILE A 131 -42.08 2.67 19.53
C ILE A 131 -42.32 3.17 18.10
N ASP A 132 -42.09 4.45 17.86
CA ASP A 132 -42.07 5.11 16.55
C ASP A 132 -40.64 5.60 16.22
N ALA A 133 -40.43 6.17 15.04
CA ALA A 133 -39.12 6.65 14.56
C ALA A 133 -38.43 7.64 15.52
N ASP A 134 -39.21 8.41 16.29
CA ASP A 134 -38.71 9.40 17.25
C ASP A 134 -38.58 8.87 18.69
N GLY A 135 -38.97 7.62 18.97
CA GLY A 135 -38.86 6.98 20.29
C GLY A 135 -40.17 6.35 20.78
N LEU A 136 -40.34 6.25 22.11
CA LEU A 136 -41.52 5.63 22.71
C LEU A 136 -42.79 6.43 22.38
N LEU A 137 -43.68 5.84 21.58
CA LEU A 137 -44.95 6.43 21.19
C LEU A 137 -46.03 6.24 22.28
N GLY A 138 -46.03 5.08 22.93
CA GLY A 138 -47.03 4.75 23.93
C GLY A 138 -46.99 3.30 24.39
N GLN A 139 -48.15 2.80 24.86
CA GLN A 139 -48.30 1.46 25.40
C GLN A 139 -49.64 0.86 24.96
N VAL A 140 -49.64 -0.44 24.69
CA VAL A 140 -50.86 -1.18 24.35
C VAL A 140 -51.78 -1.21 25.57
N ILE A 141 -52.97 -0.62 25.46
CA ILE A 141 -53.96 -0.59 26.54
C ILE A 141 -55.02 -1.68 26.41
N GLU A 142 -55.22 -2.21 25.20
CA GLU A 142 -56.26 -3.19 24.88
C GLU A 142 -55.81 -4.07 23.71
N VAL A 143 -56.15 -5.36 23.74
CA VAL A 143 -55.82 -6.34 22.69
C VAL A 143 -57.03 -7.24 22.42
N SER A 144 -57.37 -7.40 21.15
CA SER A 144 -58.38 -8.37 20.68
C SER A 144 -57.79 -9.52 19.87
#